data_AF-A0AAV6DG03-F1
#
_entry.id   AF-A0AAV6DG03-F1
#
_cell.length_a   1.000
_cell.length_b   1.000
_cell.length_c   1.000
_cell.angle_alpha   90.00
_cell.angle_beta   90.00
_cell.angle_gamma   90.00
#
_symmetry.space_group_name_H-M   'P 1'
#
loop_
_entity.id
_entity.type
_entity.pdbx_description
1 polymer ?
#
loop_
_entity_poly.entity_id
_entity_poly.type
_entity_poly.pdbx_seq_one_letter_code
_entity_poly.pdbx_strand_id
1 'polypeptide(L)' 'MSETAPGVPTIDMRVDYLRPARQGDLTAVGKTVRVGKTVSVADVEIRDASGTLVAVGRACYASPRPKETTS' A
#
# COMPACT_ATOMS: atom_id res chain seq x y z
N MET A 1 -2.28 -15.74 -20.60
CA MET A 1 -2.14 -15.93 -19.14
C MET A 1 -1.68 -14.60 -18.58
N SER A 2 -2.40 -14.00 -17.63
CA SER A 2 -2.03 -12.70 -17.05
C SER A 2 -0.76 -12.86 -16.24
N GLU A 3 0.31 -12.25 -16.72
CA GLU A 3 1.59 -12.16 -16.01
C GLU A 3 1.34 -11.37 -14.73
N THR A 4 1.32 -12.07 -13.59
CA THR A 4 1.19 -11.41 -12.29
C THR A 4 2.55 -10.82 -11.99
N ALA A 5 2.64 -9.48 -11.93
CA ALA A 5 3.89 -8.80 -11.62
C ALA A 5 4.56 -9.44 -10.39
N PRO A 6 5.91 -9.50 -10.33
CA PRO A 6 6.62 -10.05 -9.18
C PRO A 6 6.03 -9.47 -7.90
N GLY A 7 5.52 -10.33 -7.02
CA GLY A 7 4.87 -9.89 -5.79
C GLY A 7 5.79 -8.92 -5.04
N VAL A 8 5.25 -7.80 -4.57
CA VAL A 8 6.00 -6.75 -3.87
C VAL A 8 5.90 -7.04 -2.37
N PRO A 9 6.88 -7.71 -1.74
CA PRO A 9 6.75 -8.13 -0.35
C PRO A 9 6.67 -6.92 0.58
N THR A 10 5.76 -6.96 1.55
CA THR A 10 5.71 -5.94 2.60
C THR A 10 6.88 -6.16 3.57
N ILE A 11 7.68 -5.12 3.79
CA ILE A 11 8.75 -5.10 4.81
C ILE A 11 8.17 -4.66 6.15
N ASP A 12 7.40 -3.57 6.12
CA ASP A 12 6.80 -2.95 7.30
C ASP A 12 5.52 -2.22 6.92
N MET A 13 4.59 -2.13 7.86
CA MET A 13 3.38 -1.33 7.74
C MET A 13 2.97 -0.80 9.10
N ARG A 14 2.84 0.53 9.18
CA ARG A 14 2.24 1.21 10.33
C ARG A 14 0.89 1.78 9.94
N VAL A 15 -0.09 1.61 10.81
CA VAL A 15 -1.42 2.22 10.69
C VAL A 15 -1.75 2.94 11.99
N ASP A 16 -2.17 4.19 11.87
CA ASP A 16 -2.71 4.99 12.96
C ASP A 16 -4.24 5.11 12.77
N TYR A 17 -5.00 4.48 13.66
CA TYR A 17 -6.46 4.54 13.66
C TYR A 17 -6.94 5.79 14.38
N LEU A 18 -7.56 6.70 13.63
CA LEU A 18 -7.95 8.01 14.16
C LEU A 18 -9.36 7.97 14.76
N ARG A 19 -10.24 7.13 14.20
CA ARG A 19 -11.62 6.95 14.66
C ARG A 19 -12.17 5.61 14.18
N PRO A 20 -13.23 5.10 14.83
CA PRO A 20 -13.90 3.88 14.38
C PRO A 20 -14.47 4.04 12.98
N ALA A 21 -14.23 3.07 12.11
CA ALA A 21 -14.97 2.91 10.87
C ALA A 21 -16.42 2.52 11.22
N ARG A 22 -17.39 3.30 10.73
CA ARG A 22 -18.81 2.97 10.82
C ARG A 22 -19.18 1.99 9.70
N GLN A 23 -20.44 1.55 9.65
CA GLN A 23 -20.92 0.69 8.56
C GLN A 23 -20.71 1.32 7.19
N GLY A 24 -20.43 0.47 6.20
CA GLY A 24 -20.25 0.84 4.80
C GLY A 24 -18.83 0.59 4.30
N ASP A 25 -18.60 0.98 3.04
CA ASP A 25 -17.32 0.76 2.38
C ASP A 25 -16.24 1.71 2.91
N LEU A 26 -15.01 1.21 2.94
CA LEU A 26 -13.81 2.01 3.17
C LEU A 26 -13.05 2.16 1.85
N THR A 27 -12.64 3.39 1.55
CA THR A 27 -11.76 3.70 0.42
C THR A 27 -10.37 4.01 0.93
N ALA A 28 -9.38 3.22 0.53
CA ALA A 28 -7.97 3.47 0.80
C ALA A 28 -7.30 4.06 -0.45
N VAL A 29 -6.67 5.22 -0.30
CA VAL A 29 -5.92 5.89 -1.37
C VAL A 29 -4.45 5.96 -0.97
N GLY A 30 -3.62 5.25 -1.74
CA GLY A 30 -2.18 5.25 -1.58
C GLY A 30 -1.52 6.32 -2.45
N LYS A 31 -0.52 7.02 -1.89
CA LYS A 31 0.40 7.88 -2.60
C LYS A 31 1.81 7.35 -2.45
N THR A 32 2.45 7.04 -3.57
CA THR A 32 3.87 6.67 -3.57
C THR A 32 4.71 7.85 -3.10
N VAL A 33 5.48 7.62 -2.05
CA VAL A 33 6.44 8.59 -1.50
C VAL A 33 7.80 8.40 -2.19
N ARG A 34 8.19 7.14 -2.41
CA ARG A 34 9.47 6.78 -3.04
C ARG A 34 9.38 5.44 -3.74
N VAL A 35 9.90 5.36 -4.96
CA VAL A 35 10.21 4.08 -5.63
C VAL A 35 11.72 3.86 -5.57
N GLY A 36 12.16 2.94 -4.73
CA GLY A 36 13.58 2.65 -4.57
C GLY A 36 14.00 1.33 -5.21
N LYS A 37 15.31 1.17 -5.45
CA LYS A 37 15.90 -0.06 -6.02
C LYS A 37 15.79 -1.29 -5.10
N THR A 38 15.66 -1.06 -3.80
CA THR A 38 15.55 -2.12 -2.77
C THR A 38 14.29 -1.97 -1.93
N VAL A 39 13.89 -0.73 -1.62
CA VAL A 39 12.71 -0.43 -0.81
C VAL A 39 11.90 0.69 -1.45
N SER A 40 10.59 0.50 -1.57
CA SER A 40 9.62 1.53 -1.95
C SER A 40 8.74 1.88 -0.75
N VAL A 41 8.28 3.12 -0.70
CA VAL A 41 7.48 3.65 0.42
C VAL A 41 6.21 4.30 -0.13
N ALA A 42 5.07 4.03 0.49
CA ALA A 42 3.80 4.67 0.19
C ALA A 42 3.10 5.13 1.48
N ASP A 43 2.49 6.32 1.41
CA ASP A 43 1.55 6.80 2.41
C ASP A 43 0.13 6.44 1.97
N VAL A 44 -0.77 6.20 2.93
CA VAL A 44 -2.15 5.79 2.67
C VAL A 44 -3.09 6.58 3.55
N GLU A 45 -4.16 7.11 2.94
CA GLU A 45 -5.33 7.62 3.64
C GLU A 45 -6.48 6.63 3.48
N ILE A 46 -7.20 6.35 4.58
CA ILE A 46 -8.39 5.51 4.58
C ILE A 46 -9.59 6.36 4.98
N ARG A 47 -10.59 6.42 4.11
CA ARG A 47 -11.82 7.18 4.31
C ARG A 47 -13.04 6.26 4.31
N ASP A 48 -14.04 6.56 5.13
CA ASP A 48 -15.32 5.86 5.08
C ASP A 48 -16.21 6.37 3.93
N ALA A 49 -17.39 5.76 3.76
CA ALA A 49 -18.36 6.12 2.74
C ALA A 49 -18.84 7.59 2.78
N SER A 50 -18.68 8.29 3.92
CA SER A 50 -18.97 9.73 4.05
C SER A 50 -17.78 10.63 3.72
N GLY A 51 -16.65 10.06 3.27
CA GLY A 51 -15.41 10.78 2.98
C GLY A 51 -14.58 11.10 4.23
N THR A 52 -14.99 10.58 5.38
CA THR A 52 -14.36 10.83 6.68
C THR A 52 -13.05 10.04 6.77
N LEU A 53 -11.91 10.72 6.94
CA LEU A 53 -10.60 10.09 7.21
C LEU A 53 -10.60 9.31 8.54
N VAL A 54 -10.61 7.98 8.49
CA VAL A 54 -10.70 7.11 9.68
C VAL A 54 -9.36 6.54 10.13
N ALA A 55 -8.42 6.38 9.20
CA ALA A 55 -7.07 5.92 9.49
C ALA A 55 -6.08 6.49 8.47
N VAL A 56 -4.82 6.56 8.89
CA VAL A 56 -3.68 6.84 8.02
C VAL A 56 -2.65 5.75 8.19
N GLY A 57 -1.84 5.52 7.17
CA GLY A 57 -0.77 4.53 7.26
C GLY A 57 0.41 4.85 6.36
N ARG A 58 1.51 4.15 6.64
CA ARG A 58 2.69 4.11 5.80
C ARG A 58 3.13 2.66 5.67
N ALA A 59 3.48 2.27 4.45
CA ALA A 59 4.00 0.95 4.17
C ALA A 59 5.34 1.04 3.44
N CYS A 60 6.25 0.16 3.84
CA CYS A 60 7.52 -0.08 3.17
C CYS A 60 7.45 -1.44 2.49
N TYR A 61 7.82 -1.48 1.22
CA TYR A 61 7.81 -2.68 0.42
C TYR A 61 9.19 -2.97 -0.15
N ALA A 62 9.57 -4.24 -0.25
CA ALA A 62 10.76 -4.63 -0.97
C ALA A 62 10.53 -4.43 -2.48
N SER A 63 11.54 -3.91 -3.17
CA SER A 63 11.55 -3.71 -4.62
C SER A 63 12.47 -4.74 -5.29
N PRO A 64 12.12 -6.03 -5.33
CA PRO A 64 12.95 -7.00 -6.03
C PRO A 64 13.00 -6.62 -7.51
N ARG A 65 14.19 -6.68 -8.10
CA ARG A 65 14.30 -6.66 -9.57
C ARG A 65 13.49 -7.85 -10.10
N PRO A 66 12.68 -7.67 -11.16
CA PRO A 66 12.08 -8.80 -11.85
C PRO A 66 13.18 -9.83 -12.14
N LYS A 67 12.95 -11.10 -11.80
CA LYS A 67 13.86 -12.15 -12.23
C LYS A 67 13.80 -12.16 -13.76
N GLU A 68 14.94 -11.96 -14.43
CA GLU A 68 15.03 -12.23 -15.86
C GLU A 68 14.66 -13.69 -16.07
N THR A 69 13.56 -13.94 -16.77
CA THR A 69 13.21 -15.28 -17.24
C THR A 69 14.23 -15.65 -18.31
N THR A 70 15.28 -16.38 -17.93
CA THR A 70 16.19 -16.98 -18.90
C THR A 70 15.39 -17.97 -19.75
N SER A 71 15.35 -17.71 -21.07
CA SER A 71 14.81 -18.63 -22.08
C SER A 71 15.56 -19.94 -22.13
#